data_AF-A0A3P7PNY2-F1
#
_entry.id   AF-A0A3P7PNY2-F1
#
_cell.length_a   1.000
_cell.length_b   1.000
_cell.length_c   1.000
_cell.angle_alpha   90.00
_cell.angle_beta   90.00
_cell.angle_gamma   90.00
#
_symmetry.space_group_name_H-M   'P 1'
#
loop_
_entity.id
_entity.type
_entity.pdbx_description
1 polymer ?
#
loop_
_entity_poly.entity_id
_entity_poly.type
_entity_poly.pdbx_seq_one_letter_code
_entity_poly.pdbx_strand_id
1 'polypeptide(L)'
;MELLDAAKCGDLTTVKRIIELTDGKIINCKDFDGRESTPLHFAAGYNRVEVLKYLLENGADIEARDTGWLVPLHNACAYGHLVVAELLV
;
A
#
# COMPACT_ATOMS: atom_id res chain seq x y z
N MET A 1 4.39 10.45 -6.16
CA MET A 1 5.31 9.49 -6.86
C MET A 1 4.44 8.42 -7.48
N GLU A 2 4.64 8.07 -8.75
CA GLU A 2 3.69 7.28 -9.56
C GLU A 2 3.19 5.99 -8.88
N LEU A 3 4.05 5.23 -8.20
CA LEU A 3 3.65 4.01 -7.49
C LEU A 3 2.66 4.27 -6.34
N LEU A 4 2.86 5.34 -5.56
CA LEU A 4 1.97 5.70 -4.46
C LEU A 4 0.60 6.14 -5.00
N ASP A 5 0.60 6.92 -6.07
CA ASP A 5 -0.62 7.40 -6.73
C ASP A 5 -1.40 6.25 -7.36
N ALA A 6 -0.71 5.32 -8.05
CA ALA A 6 -1.31 4.12 -8.60
C ALA A 6 -1.91 3.23 -7.51
N ALA A 7 -1.18 3.04 -6.39
CA ALA A 7 -1.67 2.25 -5.26
C ALA A 7 -2.92 2.87 -4.61
N LYS A 8 -2.95 4.19 -4.47
CA LYS A 8 -4.10 4.95 -3.94
C LYS A 8 -5.32 4.88 -4.87
N CYS A 9 -5.12 5.00 -6.18
CA CYS A 9 -6.22 4.99 -7.16
C CYS A 9 -6.69 3.57 -7.53
N GLY A 10 -5.93 2.53 -7.17
CA GLY A 10 -6.25 1.14 -7.52
C GLY A 10 -5.81 0.74 -8.93
N ASP A 11 -4.85 1.46 -9.52
CA ASP A 11 -4.30 1.13 -10.84
C ASP A 11 -3.30 -0.03 -10.73
N LEU A 12 -3.85 -1.25 -10.71
CA LEU A 12 -3.07 -2.48 -10.62
C LEU A 12 -2.10 -2.64 -11.79
N THR A 13 -2.46 -2.19 -12.99
CA THR A 13 -1.62 -2.30 -14.18
C THR A 13 -0.33 -1.50 -14.02
N THR A 14 -0.44 -0.25 -13.55
CA THR A 14 0.73 0.60 -13.28
C THR A 14 1.53 0.08 -12.09
N VAL A 15 0.88 -0.38 -11.02
CA VAL A 15 1.58 -1.00 -9.88
C VAL A 15 2.42 -2.19 -10.35
N LYS A 16 1.84 -3.14 -11.10
CA LYS A 16 2.55 -4.32 -11.63
C LYS A 16 3.75 -3.89 -12.48
N ARG A 17 3.52 -3.03 -13.47
CA ARG A 17 4.56 -2.49 -14.35
C ARG A 17 5.73 -1.93 -13.55
N ILE A 18 5.46 -1.10 -12.54
CA ILE A 18 6.52 -0.44 -11.77
C ILE A 18 7.28 -1.44 -10.90
N ILE A 19 6.57 -2.34 -10.20
CA ILE A 19 7.20 -3.35 -9.33
C ILE A 19 8.08 -4.29 -10.16
N GLU A 20 7.62 -4.73 -11.33
CA GLU A 20 8.39 -5.56 -12.26
C GLU A 20 9.64 -4.82 -12.79
N LEU A 21 9.49 -3.57 -13.27
CA LEU A 21 10.62 -2.78 -13.80
C LEU A 21 11.67 -2.43 -12.74
N THR A 22 11.28 -2.38 -11.47
CA THR A 22 12.18 -2.03 -10.37
C THR A 22 12.70 -3.23 -9.59
N ASP A 23 12.29 -4.45 -9.97
CA ASP A 23 12.60 -5.69 -9.23
C ASP A 23 12.23 -5.55 -7.73
N GLY A 24 11.04 -4.99 -7.47
CA GLY A 24 10.51 -4.77 -6.12
C GLY A 24 11.25 -3.74 -5.25
N LYS A 25 12.35 -3.13 -5.71
CA LYS A 25 13.22 -2.24 -4.89
C LYS A 25 12.51 -1.05 -4.25
N ILE A 26 11.40 -0.61 -4.85
CA ILE A 26 10.62 0.54 -4.35
C ILE A 26 9.26 0.15 -3.77
N ILE A 27 9.01 -1.14 -3.49
CA ILE A 27 7.70 -1.61 -3.01
C ILE A 27 7.29 -0.96 -1.67
N ASN A 28 8.26 -0.62 -0.83
CA ASN A 28 8.09 0.05 0.47
C ASN A 28 8.54 1.53 0.43
N CYS A 29 8.54 2.15 -0.74
CA CYS A 29 8.77 3.59 -0.87
C CYS A 29 7.84 4.39 0.05
N LYS A 30 8.30 5.57 0.48
CA LYS A 30 7.58 6.42 1.42
C LYS A 30 7.13 7.71 0.76
N ASP A 31 5.94 8.16 1.14
CA ASP A 31 5.44 9.48 0.80
C ASP A 31 6.11 10.58 1.63
N PHE A 32 7.29 11.04 1.21
CA PHE A 32 8.07 12.06 1.93
C PHE A 32 7.41 13.44 1.96
N ASP A 33 6.49 13.73 1.04
CA ASP A 33 5.70 14.97 1.04
C ASP A 33 4.50 14.87 2.01
N GLY A 34 4.17 13.67 2.45
CA GLY A 34 3.05 13.36 3.35
C GLY A 34 3.50 12.81 4.70
N ARG A 35 2.87 11.72 5.14
CA ARG A 35 3.18 11.07 6.43
C ARG A 35 4.15 9.90 6.31
N GLU A 36 4.95 9.84 5.25
CA GLU A 36 5.79 8.67 4.94
C GLU A 36 5.00 7.36 4.77
N SER A 37 3.73 7.46 4.37
CA SER A 37 2.90 6.30 4.02
C SER A 37 3.51 5.52 2.86
N THR A 38 3.40 4.19 2.92
CA THR A 38 3.83 3.28 1.85
C THR A 38 2.70 2.99 0.85
N PRO A 39 2.95 2.36 -0.32
CA PRO A 39 1.90 1.90 -1.22
C PRO A 39 0.85 1.03 -0.51
N LEU A 40 1.28 0.20 0.44
CA LEU A 40 0.37 -0.66 1.20
C LEU A 40 -0.56 0.14 2.13
N HIS A 41 -0.09 1.23 2.75
CA HIS A 41 -0.95 2.15 3.50
C HIS A 41 -2.04 2.79 2.63
N PHE A 42 -1.69 3.19 1.41
CA PHE A 42 -2.63 3.78 0.46
C PHE A 42 -3.63 2.74 -0.05
N ALA A 43 -3.18 1.56 -0.45
CA ALA A 43 -4.08 0.48 -0.86
C ALA A 43 -5.05 0.11 0.28
N ALA A 44 -4.55 0.09 1.52
CA ALA A 44 -5.34 -0.18 2.72
C ALA A 44 -6.42 0.88 2.98
N GLY A 45 -6.04 2.15 3.03
CA GLY A 45 -6.98 3.24 3.34
C GLY A 45 -8.03 3.53 2.26
N TYR A 46 -7.76 3.13 1.01
CA TYR A 46 -8.65 3.42 -0.14
C TYR A 46 -9.38 2.17 -0.68
N ASN A 47 -9.41 1.08 0.08
CA ASN A 47 -10.09 -0.17 -0.27
C ASN A 47 -9.66 -0.78 -1.61
N ARG A 48 -8.35 -0.78 -1.90
CA ARG A 48 -7.80 -1.29 -3.16
C ARG A 48 -7.39 -2.75 -3.01
N VAL A 49 -8.38 -3.63 -2.84
CA VAL A 49 -8.19 -5.06 -2.53
C VAL A 49 -7.16 -5.74 -3.45
N GLU A 50 -7.30 -5.59 -4.77
CA GLU A 50 -6.43 -6.29 -5.72
C GLU A 50 -5.00 -5.72 -5.76
N VAL A 51 -4.84 -4.42 -5.54
CA VAL A 51 -3.52 -3.81 -5.37
C VAL A 51 -2.89 -4.27 -4.07
N LEU A 52 -3.65 -4.29 -2.97
CA LEU A 52 -3.18 -4.72 -1.66
C LEU A 52 -2.64 -6.15 -1.69
N LYS A 53 -3.41 -7.09 -2.25
CA LYS A 53 -2.96 -8.49 -2.43
C LYS A 53 -1.67 -8.57 -3.22
N TYR A 54 -1.60 -7.89 -4.37
CA TYR A 54 -0.40 -7.90 -5.20
C TYR A 54 0.83 -7.35 -4.45
N LEU A 55 0.67 -6.25 -3.71
CA LEU A 55 1.75 -5.68 -2.91
C LEU A 55 2.22 -6.67 -1.82
N LEU A 56 1.30 -7.33 -1.11
CA LEU A 56 1.62 -8.35 -0.10
C LEU A 56 2.34 -9.56 -0.70
N GLU A 57 1.84 -10.09 -1.81
CA GLU A 57 2.45 -11.21 -2.55
C GLU A 57 3.89 -10.91 -3.01
N ASN A 58 4.23 -9.62 -3.20
CA ASN A 58 5.56 -9.17 -3.62
C ASN A 58 6.42 -8.63 -2.48
N GLY A 59 6.03 -8.87 -1.21
CA GLY A 59 6.86 -8.57 -0.05
C GLY A 59 6.77 -7.13 0.46
N ALA A 60 5.64 -6.44 0.22
CA ALA A 60 5.35 -5.19 0.93
C ALA A 60 5.32 -5.44 2.44
N ASP A 61 5.93 -4.52 3.21
CA ASP A 61 6.02 -4.63 4.66
C ASP A 61 4.66 -4.28 5.29
N ILE A 62 3.99 -5.32 5.81
CA ILE A 62 2.69 -5.23 6.47
C ILE A 62 2.73 -4.44 7.77
N GLU A 63 3.90 -4.33 8.40
CA GLU A 63 4.13 -3.61 9.67
C GLU A 63 4.84 -2.26 9.46
N ALA A 64 4.99 -1.81 8.21
CA ALA A 64 5.58 -0.51 7.90
C ALA A 64 4.85 0.59 8.66
N ARG A 65 5.60 1.52 9.26
CA ARG A 65 5.02 2.64 10.04
C ARG A 65 5.16 3.96 9.32
N ASP A 66 4.05 4.67 9.23
CA ASP A 66 4.02 6.08 8.85
C ASP A 66 4.50 6.97 10.03
N THR A 67 4.60 8.29 9.83
CA THR A 67 5.07 9.22 10.87
C THR A 67 4.14 9.32 12.09
N GLY A 68 2.91 8.84 11.96
CA GLY A 68 1.94 8.72 13.05
C GLY A 68 2.00 7.37 13.78
N TRP A 69 3.01 6.53 13.51
CA TRP A 69 3.12 5.16 14.01
C TRP A 69 1.99 4.23 13.56
N LEU A 70 1.25 4.61 12.53
CA LEU A 70 0.18 3.78 11.99
C LEU A 70 0.79 2.80 10.99
N VAL A 71 0.38 1.54 11.11
CA VAL A 71 0.57 0.50 10.08
C VAL A 71 -0.63 0.46 9.11
N PRO A 72 -0.51 -0.17 7.91
CA PRO A 72 -1.60 -0.25 6.92
C PRO A 72 -2.95 -0.72 7.49
N LEU A 73 -2.96 -1.66 8.43
CA LEU A 73 -4.19 -2.14 9.09
C LEU A 73 -4.98 -1.00 9.76
N HIS A 74 -4.31 -0.03 10.38
CA HIS A 74 -4.99 1.12 11.00
C HIS A 74 -5.79 1.92 9.97
N ASN A 75 -5.24 2.10 8.77
CA ASN A 75 -5.93 2.81 7.69
C ASN A 75 -7.16 2.02 7.22
N ALA A 76 -7.06 0.70 7.05
CA ALA A 76 -8.20 -0.13 6.69
C ALA A 76 -9.33 -0.06 7.74
N CYS A 77 -8.96 -0.18 9.02
CA CYS A 77 -9.90 -0.11 10.15
C CYS A 77 -10.56 1.26 10.29
N ALA A 78 -9.80 2.36 10.14
CA ALA A 78 -10.31 3.72 10.30
C ALA A 78 -11.45 4.06 9.33
N TYR A 79 -11.47 3.40 8.15
CA TYR A 79 -12.48 3.61 7.12
C TYR A 79 -13.45 2.43 6.95
N GLY A 80 -13.35 1.38 7.78
CA GLY A 80 -14.27 0.24 7.77
C GLY A 80 -14.11 -0.72 6.59
N HIS A 81 -12.91 -0.82 6.00
CA HIS A 81 -12.64 -1.68 4.85
C HIS A 81 -12.40 -3.13 5.28
N LEU A 82 -13.48 -3.84 5.65
CA LEU A 82 -13.43 -5.18 6.27
C LEU A 82 -12.54 -6.18 5.51
N VAL A 83 -12.77 -6.36 4.21
CA VAL A 83 -12.00 -7.32 3.38
C VAL A 83 -10.51 -6.98 3.37
N VAL A 84 -10.17 -5.70 3.38
CA VAL A 84 -8.76 -5.28 3.39
C VAL A 84 -8.14 -5.46 4.77
N ALA A 85 -8.89 -5.19 5.85
CA ALA A 85 -8.44 -5.45 7.21
C ALA A 85 -8.19 -6.95 7.44
N GLU A 86 -9.06 -7.83 6.93
CA GLU A 86 -8.89 -9.29 7.00
C GLU A 86 -7.65 -9.80 6.26
N LEU A 87 -7.22 -9.11 5.20
CA LEU A 87 -5.98 -9.46 4.47
C LEU A 87 -4.71 -8.96 5.17
N LEU A 88 -4.85 -8.12 6.20
CA LEU A 88 -3.75 -7.47 6.91
C LEU A 88 -3.54 -8.03 8.34
N VAL A 89 -4.14 -9.18 8.66
CA VAL A 89 -4.05 -9.87 9.97
C VAL A 89 -3.49 -11.28 9.85
#